data_AF-A0A412D6T1-F1
#
_entry.id   AF-A0A412D6T1-F1
#
_cell.length_a   1.000
_cell.length_b   1.000
_cell.length_c   1.000
_cell.angle_alpha   90.00
_cell.angle_beta   90.00
_cell.angle_gamma   90.00
#
_symmetry.space_group_name_H-M   'P 1'
#
loop_
_entity.id
_entity.type
_entity.pdbx_description
1 polymer ?
#
loop_
_entity_poly.entity_id
_entity_poly.type
_entity_poly.pdbx_seq_one_letter_code
_entity_poly.pdbx_strand_id
1 'polypeptide(L)'
;MKYVKPNQISHLSDDEIEKLIKDYYDGVKIKDIIEIYKIDCQPSSFRKILPAIETEQVCLYCNHKLQIQYLSRNYSSFNTELICPECGHEPENEYCPCNTCRERAREEKRKEQQKKDEQARKIKQEKEQFIREVLYFKQKQERDIDTLSFEERVYIGAILREGIDEGYNFIKPFSQFRTPIAPTPVLSKDITNMLYQNNIIKIYPETDFECFTDIDFENRNYSFYSNKVYWQLNLECAY
;
A
#
# COMPACT_ATOMS: atom_id res chain seq x y z
N MET A 1 -49.79 -0.64 -9.02
CA MET A 1 -48.34 -0.33 -9.21
C MET A 1 -48.09 -0.18 -10.70
N LYS A 2 -47.13 0.64 -11.14
CA LYS A 2 -46.80 0.72 -12.57
C LYS A 2 -45.67 -0.24 -12.90
N TYR A 3 -46.00 -1.34 -13.57
CA TYR A 3 -45.04 -2.34 -14.00
C TYR A 3 -44.32 -1.91 -15.29
N VAL A 4 -43.00 -2.07 -15.30
CA VAL A 4 -42.17 -2.03 -16.49
C VAL A 4 -42.03 -3.46 -16.97
N LYS A 5 -42.75 -3.81 -18.04
CA LYS A 5 -42.87 -5.17 -18.56
C LYS A 5 -41.87 -5.42 -19.71
N PRO A 6 -40.99 -6.43 -19.62
CA PRO A 6 -40.27 -6.95 -20.76
C PRO A 6 -41.23 -7.49 -21.84
N ASN A 7 -40.77 -7.50 -23.10
CA ASN A 7 -41.60 -7.93 -24.24
C ASN A 7 -42.22 -9.33 -24.05
N GLN A 8 -41.49 -10.24 -23.42
CA GLN A 8 -41.89 -11.64 -23.20
C GLN A 8 -43.10 -11.80 -22.27
N ILE A 9 -43.43 -10.78 -21.48
CA ILE A 9 -44.58 -10.77 -20.56
C ILE A 9 -45.48 -9.56 -20.79
N SER A 10 -45.28 -8.85 -21.90
CA SER A 10 -46.06 -7.65 -22.24
C SER A 10 -47.54 -7.96 -22.54
N HIS A 11 -47.85 -9.20 -22.91
CA HIS A 11 -49.22 -9.69 -23.15
C HIS A 11 -50.01 -9.96 -21.87
N LEU A 12 -49.35 -10.04 -20.71
CA LEU A 12 -50.01 -10.32 -19.43
C LEU A 12 -50.64 -9.06 -18.84
N SER A 13 -51.86 -9.19 -18.32
CA SER A 13 -52.52 -8.17 -17.50
C SER A 13 -51.80 -7.97 -16.16
N ASP A 14 -52.07 -6.86 -15.47
CA ASP A 14 -51.43 -6.58 -14.17
C ASP A 14 -51.81 -7.64 -13.11
N ASP A 15 -53.05 -8.13 -13.12
CA ASP A 15 -53.51 -9.22 -12.24
C ASP A 15 -52.77 -10.54 -12.52
N GLU A 16 -52.46 -10.83 -13.79
CA GLU A 16 -51.67 -12.01 -14.18
C GLU A 16 -50.21 -11.88 -13.76
N ILE A 17 -49.66 -10.66 -13.82
CA ILE A 17 -48.31 -10.36 -13.33
C ILE A 17 -48.20 -10.59 -11.83
N GLU A 18 -49.17 -10.12 -11.04
CA GLU A 18 -49.19 -10.33 -9.60
C GLU A 18 -49.23 -11.82 -9.25
N LYS A 19 -50.06 -12.60 -9.96
CA LYS A 19 -50.11 -14.06 -9.79
C LYS A 19 -48.80 -14.73 -10.19
N LEU A 20 -48.18 -14.31 -11.30
CA LEU A 20 -46.89 -14.85 -11.75
C LEU A 20 -45.79 -14.61 -10.71
N ILE A 21 -45.72 -13.42 -10.14
CA ILE A 21 -44.74 -13.07 -9.11
C ILE A 21 -44.97 -13.94 -7.86
N LYS A 22 -46.24 -14.13 -7.47
CA LYS A 22 -46.61 -14.99 -6.35
C LYS A 22 -46.18 -16.44 -6.59
N ASP A 23 -46.57 -17.05 -7.71
CA ASP A 23 -46.18 -18.42 -8.08
C ASP A 23 -44.66 -18.57 -8.13
N TYR A 24 -43.97 -17.52 -8.57
CA TYR A 24 -42.51 -17.50 -8.56
C TYR A 24 -41.97 -17.58 -7.14
N TYR A 25 -42.40 -16.76 -6.19
CA TYR A 25 -41.87 -16.81 -4.82
C TYR A 25 -42.40 -17.98 -3.99
N ASP A 26 -43.56 -18.53 -4.31
CA ASP A 26 -44.15 -19.73 -3.67
C ASP A 26 -43.43 -21.03 -4.09
N GLY A 27 -42.47 -20.95 -5.00
CA GLY A 27 -41.60 -22.08 -5.35
C GLY A 27 -42.14 -22.98 -6.46
N VAL A 28 -43.18 -22.57 -7.19
CA VAL A 28 -43.69 -23.30 -8.38
C VAL A 28 -42.56 -23.51 -9.38
N LYS A 29 -42.50 -24.69 -10.03
CA LYS A 29 -41.41 -25.00 -10.97
C LYS A 29 -41.44 -24.02 -12.14
N ILE A 30 -40.27 -23.49 -12.50
CA ILE A 30 -40.14 -22.46 -13.55
C ILE A 30 -40.72 -22.94 -14.90
N LYS A 31 -40.58 -24.23 -15.22
CA LYS A 31 -41.18 -24.80 -16.44
C LYS A 31 -42.71 -24.68 -16.44
N ASP A 32 -43.33 -25.00 -15.32
CA ASP A 32 -44.78 -24.94 -15.15
C ASP A 32 -45.27 -23.48 -15.27
N ILE A 33 -44.56 -22.52 -14.67
CA ILE A 33 -44.86 -21.08 -14.80
C ILE A 33 -44.77 -20.64 -16.28
N ILE A 34 -43.73 -21.04 -16.99
CA ILE A 34 -43.54 -20.72 -18.41
C ILE A 34 -44.72 -21.22 -19.25
N GLU A 35 -45.21 -22.43 -18.99
CA GLU A 35 -46.33 -23.05 -19.70
C GLU A 35 -47.67 -22.37 -19.34
N ILE A 36 -47.95 -22.16 -18.05
CA ILE A 36 -49.20 -21.56 -17.55
C ILE A 36 -49.42 -20.15 -18.13
N TYR A 37 -48.37 -19.32 -18.09
CA TYR A 37 -48.42 -17.92 -18.52
C TYR A 37 -48.04 -17.71 -19.99
N LYS A 38 -47.74 -18.81 -20.72
CA LYS A 38 -47.37 -18.80 -22.15
C LYS A 38 -46.22 -17.84 -22.45
N ILE A 39 -45.13 -17.97 -21.69
CA ILE A 39 -43.99 -17.08 -21.75
C ILE A 39 -42.94 -17.65 -22.69
N ASP A 40 -42.51 -16.88 -23.68
CA ASP A 40 -41.42 -17.31 -24.56
C ASP A 40 -40.04 -17.03 -23.92
N CYS A 41 -39.58 -17.96 -23.08
CA CYS A 41 -38.22 -17.92 -22.54
C CYS A 41 -37.69 -19.30 -22.12
N GLN A 42 -36.37 -19.41 -21.98
CA GLN A 42 -35.73 -20.57 -21.35
C GLN A 42 -35.80 -20.47 -19.82
N PRO A 43 -35.96 -21.59 -19.08
CA PRO A 43 -36.01 -21.57 -17.61
C PRO A 43 -34.82 -20.87 -16.95
N SER A 44 -33.61 -21.01 -17.51
CA SER A 44 -32.40 -20.34 -17.02
C SER A 44 -32.42 -18.82 -17.16
N SER A 45 -33.23 -18.31 -18.08
CA SER A 45 -33.38 -16.88 -18.38
C SER A 45 -34.61 -16.28 -17.71
N PHE A 46 -35.48 -17.09 -17.07
CA PHE A 46 -36.75 -16.64 -16.51
C PHE A 46 -36.59 -15.46 -15.56
N ARG A 47 -35.58 -15.48 -14.67
CA ARG A 47 -35.32 -14.36 -13.75
C ARG A 47 -35.25 -13.00 -14.46
N LYS A 48 -34.65 -12.95 -15.66
CA LYS A 48 -34.43 -11.69 -16.40
C LYS A 48 -35.73 -11.09 -16.96
N ILE A 49 -36.81 -11.86 -16.99
CA ILE A 49 -38.10 -11.41 -17.53
C ILE A 49 -39.04 -10.90 -16.44
N LEU A 50 -38.68 -11.06 -15.16
CA LEU A 50 -39.50 -10.54 -14.08
C LEU A 50 -39.70 -9.03 -14.29
N PRO A 51 -40.93 -8.52 -14.14
CA PRO A 51 -41.20 -7.10 -14.37
C PRO A 51 -40.52 -6.27 -13.29
N ALA A 52 -40.19 -5.03 -13.62
CA ALA A 52 -39.75 -4.08 -12.60
C ALA A 52 -40.91 -3.15 -12.20
N ILE A 53 -40.81 -2.50 -11.04
CA ILE A 53 -41.78 -1.47 -10.63
C ILE A 53 -41.13 -0.10 -10.80
N GLU A 54 -41.80 0.80 -11.53
CA GLU A 54 -41.33 2.18 -11.70
C GLU A 54 -41.39 2.94 -10.37
N THR A 55 -40.38 3.77 -10.10
CA THR A 55 -40.36 4.68 -8.96
C THR A 55 -40.19 6.13 -9.42
N GLU A 56 -40.56 7.08 -8.57
CA GLU A 56 -40.29 8.51 -8.82
C GLU A 56 -38.87 8.93 -8.38
N GLN A 57 -38.13 8.05 -7.70
CA GLN A 57 -36.75 8.33 -7.31
C GLN A 57 -35.85 8.28 -8.55
N VAL A 58 -34.87 9.18 -8.63
CA VAL A 58 -33.91 9.25 -9.74
C VAL A 58 -32.52 8.88 -9.27
N CYS A 59 -31.74 8.25 -10.15
CA CYS A 59 -30.35 7.91 -9.89
C CYS A 59 -29.49 9.16 -9.78
N LEU A 60 -28.67 9.26 -8.72
CA LEU A 60 -27.74 10.37 -8.50
C LEU A 60 -26.70 10.55 -9.62
N TYR A 61 -26.38 9.49 -10.37
CA TYR A 61 -25.29 9.52 -11.36
C TYR A 61 -25.75 9.76 -12.80
N CYS A 62 -26.90 9.23 -13.19
CA CYS A 62 -27.38 9.30 -14.57
C CYS A 62 -28.79 9.88 -14.71
N ASN A 63 -29.42 10.30 -13.61
CA ASN A 63 -30.74 10.94 -13.55
C ASN A 63 -31.92 10.11 -14.11
N HIS A 64 -31.72 8.81 -14.36
CA HIS A 64 -32.80 7.91 -14.76
C HIS A 64 -33.63 7.48 -13.54
N LYS A 65 -34.93 7.26 -13.75
CA LYS A 65 -35.81 6.71 -12.71
C LYS A 65 -35.29 5.35 -12.24
N LEU A 66 -35.20 5.21 -10.93
CA LEU A 66 -34.88 3.94 -10.28
C LEU A 66 -36.07 2.99 -10.41
N GLN A 67 -35.78 1.71 -10.37
CA GLN A 67 -36.79 0.67 -10.46
C GLN A 67 -36.60 -0.34 -9.34
N ILE A 68 -37.70 -0.84 -8.80
CA ILE A 68 -37.66 -1.97 -7.88
C ILE A 68 -37.61 -3.24 -8.74
N GLN A 69 -36.52 -4.00 -8.65
CA GLN A 69 -36.32 -5.25 -9.37
C GLN A 69 -36.51 -6.45 -8.44
N TYR A 70 -37.14 -7.50 -8.94
CA TYR A 70 -37.30 -8.76 -8.22
C TYR A 70 -36.01 -9.60 -8.23
N LEU A 71 -35.67 -10.18 -7.07
CA LEU A 71 -34.47 -10.96 -6.88
C LEU A 71 -34.67 -12.46 -7.15
N SER A 72 -33.58 -13.22 -7.09
CA SER A 72 -33.68 -14.68 -7.13
C SER A 72 -34.35 -15.19 -5.86
N ARG A 73 -35.13 -16.27 -5.97
CA ARG A 73 -35.78 -16.94 -4.83
C ARG A 73 -34.82 -17.33 -3.70
N ASN A 74 -33.52 -17.44 -4.01
CA ASN A 74 -32.47 -17.88 -3.08
C ASN A 74 -31.57 -16.73 -2.58
N TYR A 75 -31.88 -15.48 -2.88
CA TYR A 75 -30.90 -14.38 -2.76
C TYR A 75 -30.84 -13.75 -1.36
N SER A 76 -31.94 -13.61 -0.60
CA SER A 76 -31.92 -13.11 0.79
C SER A 76 -33.29 -13.18 1.49
N SER A 77 -33.42 -12.57 2.67
CA SER A 77 -34.67 -12.27 3.38
C SER A 77 -35.60 -11.29 2.62
N PHE A 78 -35.07 -10.59 1.62
CA PHE A 78 -35.80 -9.63 0.79
C PHE A 78 -35.85 -10.09 -0.67
N ASN A 79 -37.01 -9.92 -1.28
CA ASN A 79 -37.30 -10.37 -2.64
C ASN A 79 -37.11 -9.27 -3.70
N THR A 80 -36.71 -8.06 -3.29
CA THR A 80 -36.62 -6.90 -4.17
C THR A 80 -35.48 -5.98 -3.80
N GLU A 81 -34.90 -5.30 -4.80
CA GLU A 81 -33.89 -4.25 -4.62
C GLU A 81 -34.21 -3.03 -5.49
N LEU A 82 -33.86 -1.84 -5.00
CA LEU A 82 -33.96 -0.59 -5.76
C LEU A 82 -32.69 -0.38 -6.61
N ILE A 83 -32.83 -0.43 -7.93
CA ILE A 83 -31.69 -0.42 -8.86
C ILE A 83 -31.96 0.56 -10.01
N CYS A 84 -30.93 1.30 -10.42
CA CYS A 84 -30.96 2.08 -11.65
C CYS A 84 -30.81 1.15 -12.87
N PRO A 85 -31.79 1.12 -13.80
CA PRO A 85 -31.74 0.24 -14.95
C PRO A 85 -30.61 0.59 -15.94
N GLU A 86 -30.17 1.84 -15.98
CA GLU A 86 -29.14 2.30 -16.92
C GLU A 86 -27.71 2.02 -16.43
N CYS A 87 -27.38 2.44 -15.20
CA CYS A 87 -26.01 2.35 -14.69
C CYS A 87 -25.79 1.23 -13.67
N GLY A 88 -26.85 0.54 -13.25
CA GLY A 88 -26.80 -0.50 -12.21
C GLY A 88 -26.52 0.04 -10.80
N HIS A 89 -26.76 1.33 -10.56
CA HIS A 89 -26.60 1.92 -9.23
C HIS A 89 -27.67 1.41 -8.27
N GLU A 90 -27.22 0.96 -7.09
CA GLU A 90 -28.01 0.43 -5.99
C GLU A 90 -27.85 1.39 -4.80
N PRO A 91 -28.79 2.32 -4.57
CA PRO A 91 -28.63 3.38 -3.56
C PRO A 91 -28.56 2.85 -2.13
N GLU A 92 -29.20 1.71 -1.87
CA GLU A 92 -29.26 1.07 -0.56
C GLU A 92 -28.07 0.12 -0.30
N ASN A 93 -27.26 -0.16 -1.33
CA ASN A 93 -26.08 -1.02 -1.21
C ASN A 93 -24.82 -0.17 -0.98
N GLU A 94 -24.27 -0.23 0.23
CA GLU A 94 -22.98 0.40 0.58
C GLU A 94 -21.83 -0.05 -0.34
N TYR A 95 -21.90 -1.28 -0.86
CA TYR A 95 -20.93 -1.88 -1.76
C TYR A 95 -21.44 -1.94 -3.20
N CYS A 96 -22.21 -0.93 -3.62
CA CYS A 96 -22.81 -0.86 -4.94
C CYS A 96 -21.79 -1.18 -6.06
N PRO A 97 -22.08 -2.17 -6.93
CA PRO A 97 -21.17 -2.59 -7.98
C PRO A 97 -21.26 -1.71 -9.24
N CYS A 98 -21.93 -0.56 -9.25
CA CYS A 98 -21.93 0.28 -10.46
C CYS A 98 -20.53 0.87 -10.73
N ASN A 99 -20.20 1.13 -11.99
CA ASN A 99 -18.88 1.61 -12.39
C ASN A 99 -18.50 2.91 -11.65
N THR A 100 -19.45 3.86 -11.54
CA THR A 100 -19.23 5.14 -10.86
C THR A 100 -18.90 4.97 -9.37
N CYS A 101 -19.64 4.13 -8.64
CA CYS A 101 -19.32 3.84 -7.23
C CYS A 101 -17.94 3.17 -7.09
N ARG A 102 -17.63 2.18 -7.94
CA ARG A 102 -16.32 1.51 -7.91
C ARG A 102 -15.17 2.46 -8.21
N GLU A 103 -15.33 3.35 -9.18
CA GLU A 103 -14.30 4.33 -9.54
C GLU A 103 -14.06 5.35 -8.43
N ARG A 104 -15.12 5.87 -7.79
CA ARG A 104 -15.01 6.75 -6.63
C ARG A 104 -14.29 6.08 -5.47
N ALA A 105 -14.67 4.86 -5.12
CA ALA A 105 -14.00 4.10 -4.06
C ALA A 105 -12.51 3.85 -4.38
N ARG A 106 -12.15 3.62 -5.65
CA ARG A 106 -10.75 3.52 -6.09
C ARG A 106 -10.03 4.85 -5.98
N GLU A 107 -10.67 5.96 -6.35
CA GLU A 107 -10.10 7.30 -6.26
C GLU A 107 -9.85 7.71 -4.80
N GLU A 108 -10.81 7.45 -3.91
CA GLU A 108 -10.67 7.71 -2.47
C GLU A 108 -9.49 6.93 -1.88
N LYS A 109 -9.39 5.62 -2.20
CA LYS A 109 -8.24 4.80 -1.78
C LYS A 109 -6.92 5.34 -2.33
N ARG A 110 -6.88 5.81 -3.59
CA ARG A 110 -5.69 6.45 -4.17
C ARG A 110 -5.31 7.73 -3.43
N LYS A 111 -6.28 8.59 -3.12
CA LYS A 111 -6.05 9.83 -2.35
C LYS A 111 -5.56 9.54 -0.93
N GLU A 112 -6.12 8.54 -0.27
CA GLU A 112 -5.68 8.12 1.06
C GLU A 112 -4.24 7.58 1.02
N GLN A 113 -3.92 6.74 0.03
CA GLN A 113 -2.56 6.22 -0.15
C GLN A 113 -1.56 7.35 -0.43
N GLN A 114 -1.90 8.29 -1.31
CA GLN A 114 -1.06 9.46 -1.60
C GLN A 114 -0.75 10.28 -0.34
N LYS A 115 -1.75 10.50 0.53
CA LYS A 115 -1.54 11.20 1.81
C LYS A 115 -0.59 10.45 2.74
N LYS A 116 -0.73 9.12 2.83
CA LYS A 116 0.16 8.26 3.64
C LYS A 116 1.59 8.29 3.10
N ASP A 117 1.76 8.21 1.79
CA ASP A 117 3.07 8.24 1.13
C ASP A 117 3.76 9.60 1.32
N GLU A 118 3.00 10.71 1.19
CA GLU A 118 3.52 12.06 1.43
C GLU A 118 3.96 12.24 2.89
N GLN A 119 3.16 11.76 3.86
CA GLN A 119 3.50 11.83 5.28
C GLN A 119 4.74 10.98 5.59
N ALA A 120 4.83 9.76 5.06
CA ALA A 120 6.00 8.89 5.21
C ALA A 120 7.26 9.54 4.62
N ARG A 121 7.14 10.21 3.47
CA ARG A 121 8.23 10.94 2.84
C ARG A 121 8.72 12.10 3.70
N LYS A 122 7.82 12.90 4.28
CA LYS A 122 8.18 14.00 5.20
C LYS A 122 8.93 13.49 6.42
N ILE A 123 8.43 12.45 7.07
CA ILE A 123 9.09 11.82 8.23
C ILE A 123 10.48 11.30 7.85
N LYS A 124 10.61 10.66 6.68
CA LYS A 124 11.93 10.19 6.18
C LYS A 124 12.90 11.36 6.00
N GLN A 125 12.47 12.44 5.36
CA GLN A 125 13.28 13.63 5.13
C GLN A 125 13.72 14.32 6.44
N GLU A 126 12.82 14.45 7.42
CA GLU A 126 13.14 15.03 8.73
C GLU A 126 14.20 14.21 9.47
N LYS A 127 14.06 12.88 9.44
CA LYS A 127 15.05 11.98 10.06
C LYS A 127 16.40 12.03 9.34
N GLU A 128 16.40 12.05 8.01
CA GLU A 128 17.60 12.19 7.18
C GLU A 128 18.34 13.49 7.50
N GLN A 129 17.62 14.60 7.56
CA GLN A 129 18.19 15.90 7.90
C GLN A 129 18.80 15.89 9.31
N PHE A 130 18.08 15.37 10.30
CA PHE A 130 18.57 15.26 11.66
C PHE A 130 19.86 14.43 11.77
N ILE A 131 19.91 13.25 11.16
CA ILE A 131 21.12 12.41 11.19
C ILE A 131 22.30 13.14 10.54
N ARG A 132 22.08 13.81 9.41
CA ARG A 132 23.12 14.62 8.76
C ARG A 132 23.64 15.71 9.69
N GLU A 133 22.75 16.46 10.33
CA GLU A 133 23.13 17.51 11.29
C GLU A 133 23.98 16.96 12.46
N VAL A 134 23.59 15.82 13.03
CA VAL A 134 24.35 15.19 14.13
C VAL A 134 25.71 14.67 13.65
N LEU A 135 25.78 14.08 12.44
CA LEU A 135 27.04 13.62 11.85
C LEU A 135 27.99 14.77 11.56
N TYR A 136 27.50 15.88 11.01
CA TYR A 136 28.29 17.09 10.79
C TYR A 136 28.78 17.72 12.10
N PHE A 137 27.98 17.70 13.16
CA PHE A 137 28.43 18.20 14.46
C PHE A 137 29.58 17.37 15.03
N LYS A 138 29.52 16.03 14.93
CA LYS A 138 30.59 15.13 15.42
C LYS A 138 31.88 15.20 14.60
N GLN A 139 31.86 15.69 13.36
CA GLN A 139 33.06 15.80 12.52
C GLN A 139 34.14 16.75 13.06
N LYS A 140 33.81 17.68 13.95
CA LYS A 140 34.74 18.73 14.43
C LYS A 140 35.76 18.25 15.48
N GLN A 141 35.74 16.97 15.83
CA GLN A 141 36.67 16.38 16.80
C GLN A 141 37.63 15.47 16.06
N GLU A 142 38.57 16.01 15.28
CA GLU A 142 39.56 15.19 14.61
C GLU A 142 40.63 14.72 15.59
N ARG A 143 41.22 13.55 15.33
CA ARG A 143 42.32 13.01 16.12
C ARG A 143 43.64 13.27 15.41
N ASP A 144 44.60 13.83 16.13
CA ASP A 144 45.95 14.03 15.60
C ASP A 144 46.59 12.68 15.22
N ILE A 145 47.02 12.57 13.96
CA ILE A 145 47.66 11.37 13.39
C ILE A 145 48.92 10.94 14.15
N ASP A 146 49.63 11.88 14.76
CA ASP A 146 50.86 11.59 15.50
C ASP A 146 50.59 10.90 16.84
N THR A 147 49.37 11.02 17.36
CA THR A 147 48.92 10.35 18.60
C THR A 147 48.53 8.88 18.40
N LEU A 148 48.57 8.38 17.16
CA LEU A 148 48.18 7.01 16.85
C LEU A 148 49.26 6.01 17.27
N SER A 149 48.84 5.00 18.01
CA SER A 149 49.67 3.83 18.34
C SER A 149 50.02 3.02 17.10
N PHE A 150 51.04 2.17 17.22
CA PHE A 150 51.42 1.24 16.15
C PHE A 150 50.25 0.34 15.73
N GLU A 151 49.51 -0.19 16.70
CA GLU A 151 48.35 -1.06 16.47
C GLU A 151 47.25 -0.34 15.68
N GLU A 152 46.90 0.89 16.07
CA GLU A 152 45.92 1.72 15.36
C GLU A 152 46.35 1.98 13.91
N ARG A 153 47.64 2.30 13.69
CA ARG A 153 48.20 2.50 12.33
C ARG A 153 48.12 1.23 11.47
N VAL A 154 48.38 0.06 12.05
CA VAL A 154 48.24 -1.24 11.35
C VAL A 154 46.79 -1.48 10.95
N TYR A 155 45.84 -1.25 11.85
CA TYR A 155 44.42 -1.45 11.55
C TYR A 155 43.88 -0.46 10.52
N ILE A 156 44.31 0.81 10.56
CA ILE A 156 44.03 1.78 9.51
C ILE A 156 44.52 1.24 8.15
N GLY A 157 45.78 0.77 8.08
CA GLY A 157 46.32 0.18 6.86
C GLY A 157 45.51 -1.01 6.34
N ALA A 158 45.04 -1.88 7.24
CA ALA A 158 44.21 -3.02 6.89
C ALA A 158 42.87 -2.62 6.26
N ILE A 159 42.18 -1.62 6.82
CA ILE A 159 40.88 -1.17 6.30
C ILE A 159 41.03 -0.34 5.02
N LEU A 160 42.08 0.48 4.91
CA LEU A 160 42.30 1.30 3.72
C LEU A 160 42.65 0.45 2.51
N ARG A 161 43.51 -0.55 2.67
CA ARG A 161 43.93 -1.46 1.59
C ARG A 161 42.76 -2.12 0.86
N GLU A 162 41.70 -2.45 1.59
CA GLU A 162 40.54 -3.16 1.05
C GLU A 162 39.36 -2.22 0.77
N GLY A 163 39.24 -1.15 1.56
CA GLY A 163 38.01 -0.39 1.73
C GLY A 163 37.95 0.98 1.07
N ILE A 164 39.10 1.63 0.86
CA ILE A 164 39.14 3.01 0.37
C ILE A 164 38.58 3.10 -1.06
N ASP A 165 37.80 4.13 -1.34
CA ASP A 165 37.37 4.41 -2.71
C ASP A 165 38.52 5.00 -3.55
N GLU A 166 38.37 4.97 -4.88
CA GLU A 166 39.40 5.44 -5.81
C GLU A 166 39.74 6.93 -5.66
N GLY A 167 38.77 7.73 -5.21
CA GLY A 167 38.94 9.15 -4.93
C GLY A 167 39.40 9.46 -3.51
N TYR A 168 39.64 8.45 -2.66
CA TYR A 168 40.09 8.60 -1.26
C TYR A 168 39.16 9.43 -0.37
N ASN A 169 37.87 9.48 -0.70
CA ASN A 169 36.84 10.24 0.02
C ASN A 169 36.23 9.43 1.18
N PHE A 170 36.03 8.13 0.97
CA PHE A 170 35.37 7.26 1.95
C PHE A 170 35.91 5.83 1.89
N ILE A 171 35.69 5.12 2.98
CA ILE A 171 35.92 3.70 3.13
C ILE A 171 34.55 3.02 3.00
N LYS A 172 34.42 2.12 2.02
CA LYS A 172 33.17 1.39 1.77
C LYS A 172 32.74 0.59 3.01
N PRO A 173 31.47 0.15 3.09
CA PRO A 173 31.01 -0.67 4.20
C PRO A 173 31.82 -1.97 4.33
N PHE A 174 32.11 -2.40 5.57
CA PHE A 174 32.86 -3.64 5.84
C PHE A 174 32.19 -4.88 5.22
N SER A 175 30.86 -4.88 5.08
CA SER A 175 30.13 -5.94 4.37
C SER A 175 30.47 -6.07 2.88
N GLN A 176 31.09 -5.05 2.28
CA GLN A 176 31.50 -5.01 0.87
C GLN A 176 33.00 -5.32 0.67
N PHE A 177 33.70 -5.71 1.74
CA PHE A 177 35.11 -6.08 1.65
C PHE A 177 35.23 -7.47 1.02
N ARG A 178 36.09 -7.59 0.01
CA ARG A 178 36.37 -8.86 -0.68
C ARG A 178 37.26 -9.75 0.17
N THR A 179 38.21 -9.14 0.86
CA THR A 179 39.15 -9.81 1.75
C THR A 179 38.86 -9.44 3.21
N PRO A 180 38.84 -10.42 4.14
CA PRO A 180 38.78 -10.10 5.56
C PRO A 180 39.98 -9.24 6.00
N ILE A 181 39.72 -8.23 6.85
CA ILE A 181 40.78 -7.42 7.48
C ILE A 181 41.45 -8.13 8.66
N ALA A 182 40.83 -9.18 9.17
CA ALA A 182 41.33 -10.00 10.26
C ALA A 182 40.97 -11.48 10.05
N PRO A 183 41.69 -12.42 10.70
CA PRO A 183 41.43 -13.85 10.58
C PRO A 183 40.02 -14.31 10.97
N THR A 184 39.32 -13.55 11.84
CA THR A 184 37.96 -13.89 12.27
C THR A 184 37.00 -12.70 12.13
N PRO A 185 35.70 -12.95 11.93
CA PRO A 185 34.68 -11.88 11.92
C PRO A 185 34.58 -11.12 13.24
N VAL A 186 34.79 -11.81 14.37
CA VAL A 186 34.81 -11.19 15.71
C VAL A 186 35.93 -10.16 15.80
N LEU A 187 37.15 -10.54 15.42
CA LEU A 187 38.29 -9.64 15.44
C LEU A 187 38.11 -8.49 14.43
N SER A 188 37.50 -8.74 13.27
CA SER A 188 37.17 -7.67 12.32
C SER A 188 36.22 -6.63 12.96
N LYS A 189 35.19 -7.09 13.68
CA LYS A 189 34.26 -6.22 14.41
C LYS A 189 34.96 -5.45 15.53
N ASP A 190 35.85 -6.11 16.28
CA ASP A 190 36.59 -5.47 17.37
C ASP A 190 37.50 -4.36 16.83
N ILE A 191 38.18 -4.60 15.70
CA ILE A 191 38.95 -3.57 15.00
C ILE A 191 38.06 -2.39 14.60
N THR A 192 36.92 -2.64 13.94
CA THR A 192 35.99 -1.56 13.55
C THR A 192 35.50 -0.76 14.76
N ASN A 193 35.09 -1.45 15.84
CA ASN A 193 34.62 -0.82 17.05
C ASN A 193 35.70 0.03 17.71
N MET A 194 36.92 -0.50 17.80
CA MET A 194 38.05 0.23 18.37
C MET A 194 38.32 1.50 17.55
N LEU A 195 38.48 1.39 16.22
CA LEU A 195 38.76 2.55 15.38
C LEU A 195 37.66 3.63 15.50
N TYR A 196 36.39 3.22 15.63
CA TYR A 196 35.28 4.16 15.82
C TYR A 196 35.29 4.78 17.23
N GLN A 197 35.42 3.99 18.29
CA GLN A 197 35.45 4.46 19.68
C GLN A 197 36.65 5.36 19.99
N ASN A 198 37.78 5.06 19.35
CA ASN A 198 39.02 5.83 19.45
C ASN A 198 39.04 7.04 18.51
N ASN A 199 37.91 7.35 17.88
CA ASN A 199 37.68 8.54 17.06
C ASN A 199 38.63 8.64 15.84
N ILE A 200 39.08 7.50 15.31
CA ILE A 200 39.96 7.38 14.15
C ILE A 200 39.16 7.32 12.85
N ILE A 201 38.03 6.61 12.88
CA ILE A 201 37.04 6.62 11.81
C ILE A 201 35.73 7.22 12.31
N LYS A 202 35.02 7.88 11.42
CA LYS A 202 33.67 8.39 11.65
C LYS A 202 32.77 7.96 10.50
N ILE A 203 31.46 7.99 10.72
CA ILE A 203 30.48 7.68 9.68
C ILE A 203 30.58 8.76 8.59
N TYR A 204 30.61 8.35 7.33
CA TYR A 204 30.59 9.25 6.19
C TYR A 204 29.20 9.90 6.06
N PRO A 205 29.08 11.23 5.89
CA PRO A 205 27.80 11.94 6.03
C PRO A 205 26.76 11.60 4.96
N GLU A 206 27.22 11.11 3.81
CA GLU A 206 26.37 10.66 2.69
C GLU A 206 26.00 9.18 2.79
N THR A 207 26.24 8.55 3.94
CA THR A 207 25.76 7.18 4.20
C THR A 207 24.23 7.12 4.08
N ASP A 208 23.72 6.08 3.43
CA ASP A 208 22.28 5.84 3.33
C ASP A 208 21.64 5.79 4.72
N PHE A 209 20.58 6.57 4.87
CA PHE A 209 19.81 6.68 6.10
C PHE A 209 19.19 5.34 6.57
N GLU A 210 18.98 4.39 5.66
CA GLU A 210 18.54 3.03 6.00
C GLU A 210 19.53 2.27 6.90
N CYS A 211 20.76 2.78 7.04
CA CYS A 211 21.76 2.23 7.95
C CYS A 211 21.57 2.62 9.42
N PHE A 212 20.67 3.56 9.73
CA PHE A 212 20.45 4.11 11.07
C PHE A 212 19.16 3.57 11.69
N THR A 213 19.20 3.32 13.01
CA THR A 213 18.07 2.81 13.80
C THR A 213 17.96 3.58 15.12
N ASP A 214 16.84 3.39 15.83
CA ASP A 214 16.65 3.90 17.21
C ASP A 214 17.00 5.39 17.35
N ILE A 215 16.48 6.19 16.42
CA ILE A 215 16.76 7.62 16.34
C ILE A 215 15.99 8.35 17.43
N ASP A 216 16.73 9.00 18.31
CA ASP A 216 16.24 9.80 19.42
C ASP A 216 16.54 11.28 19.15
N PHE A 217 15.51 12.00 18.73
CA PHE A 217 15.59 13.43 18.42
C PHE A 217 15.87 14.29 19.65
N GLU A 218 15.34 13.91 20.82
CA GLU A 218 15.47 14.69 22.06
C GLU A 218 16.91 14.61 22.59
N ASN A 219 17.45 13.40 22.66
CA ASN A 219 18.80 13.16 23.18
C ASN A 219 19.91 13.26 22.12
N ARG A 220 19.56 13.64 20.88
CA ARG A 220 20.50 13.72 19.75
C ARG A 220 21.30 12.44 19.52
N ASN A 221 20.64 11.30 19.68
CA ASN A 221 21.30 9.98 19.63
C ASN A 221 20.70 9.08 18.55
N TYR A 222 21.48 8.09 18.13
CA TYR A 222 21.07 7.09 17.15
C TYR A 222 21.90 5.80 17.30
N SER A 223 21.32 4.70 16.84
CA SER A 223 22.02 3.46 16.56
C SER A 223 22.25 3.30 15.06
N PHE A 224 23.16 2.42 14.66
CA PHE A 224 23.45 2.18 13.25
C PHE A 224 24.09 0.81 13.02
N TYR A 225 23.98 0.32 11.79
CA TYR A 225 24.61 -0.93 11.36
C TYR A 225 26.06 -0.68 10.93
N SER A 226 27.02 -0.88 11.82
CA SER A 226 28.46 -0.63 11.57
C SER A 226 29.03 -1.30 10.31
N ASN A 227 28.52 -2.46 9.92
CA ASN A 227 28.96 -3.17 8.72
C ASN A 227 28.35 -2.63 7.41
N LYS A 228 27.36 -1.74 7.48
CA LYS A 228 26.62 -1.20 6.32
C LYS A 228 26.87 0.28 6.06
N VAL A 229 27.32 1.03 7.06
CA VAL A 229 27.65 2.45 6.89
C VAL A 229 28.92 2.63 6.07
N TYR A 230 29.01 3.77 5.37
CA TYR A 230 30.27 4.23 4.81
C TYR A 230 31.07 4.93 5.92
N TRP A 231 32.38 4.79 5.87
CA TRP A 231 33.29 5.34 6.86
C TRP A 231 34.18 6.40 6.23
N GLN A 232 34.74 7.28 7.03
CA GLN A 232 35.79 8.21 6.62
C GLN A 232 36.81 8.30 7.74
N LEU A 233 38.08 8.56 7.40
CA LEU A 233 39.09 8.87 8.40
C LEU A 233 38.71 10.16 9.12
N ASN A 234 39.01 10.20 10.41
CA ASN A 234 38.78 11.35 11.28
C ASN A 234 40.10 11.80 11.91
N LEU A 235 41.08 12.06 11.04
CA LEU A 235 42.44 12.38 11.43
C LEU A 235 42.81 13.78 10.95
N GLU A 236 43.36 14.58 11.85
CA GLU A 236 44.01 15.84 11.51
C GLU A 236 45.48 15.56 11.24
N CYS A 237 46.01 16.19 10.19
CA CYS A 237 47.42 16.10 9.82
C CYS A 237 48.00 17.52 9.85
N ALA A 238 49.07 17.72 10.62
CA ALA A 238 49.72 19.02 10.73
C ALA A 238 50.60 19.29 9.49
N TYR A 239 49.99 19.58 8.33
CA TYR A 239 50.68 20.10 7.15
C TYR A 239 49.87 21.14 6.40
#